data_AF-A0A1X6ZBM2-F1
#
_entry.id   AF-A0A1X6ZBM2-F1
#
_cell.length_a   1.000
_cell.length_b   1.000
_cell.length_c   1.000
_cell.angle_alpha   90.00
_cell.angle_beta   90.00
_cell.angle_gamma   90.00
#
_symmetry.space_group_name_H-M   'P 1'
#
loop_
_entity.id
_entity.type
_entity.pdbx_description
1 polymer ?
#
loop_
_entity_poly.entity_id
_entity_poly.type
_entity_poly.pdbx_seq_one_letter_code
_entity_poly.pdbx_strand_id
1 'polypeptide(L)'
;MTLCRFVSARFSTLVALSLLPTTGMAQPCVGPAFDQPLPGAENVQRRYADVPSARYPGIWQEGRVAGFTYRLFMDLTAEVNDGSTNPAWQVYLTCDPASGLCDESFDGLAPIAASRTAQVLGRCLLGGLVTAEDFAPSENARPATGLPPGAGVSSDADRPENPAAGLAAAAALEGLRNPDNTAAPVIPEVPEDDRPLAFGETEAPARPQQDTVRLGPNLLPSGQCGLSAIDEGSSPVMTLQRLLQEGDFAPGAADGMMGPRTRQALQRALGDSATGLTVTEAIAALDRALCAEIENAATE
;
A
#
# COMPACT_ATOMS: atom_id res chain seq x y z
N MET A 1 -83.07 -56.11 -14.92
CA MET A 1 -82.54 -55.24 -13.85
C MET A 1 -81.14 -55.73 -13.51
N THR A 2 -80.10 -55.16 -14.12
CA THR A 2 -78.71 -55.48 -13.77
C THR A 2 -77.94 -54.16 -13.79
N LEU A 3 -77.49 -53.74 -12.61
CA LEU A 3 -76.83 -52.46 -12.36
C LEU A 3 -75.42 -52.42 -12.99
N CYS A 4 -75.15 -51.32 -13.69
CA CYS A 4 -73.83 -50.95 -14.19
C CYS A 4 -73.07 -50.18 -13.10
N ARG A 5 -71.93 -50.70 -12.63
CA ARG A 5 -71.04 -50.02 -11.67
C ARG A 5 -70.00 -49.19 -12.43
N PHE A 6 -70.10 -47.87 -12.31
CA PHE A 6 -69.06 -46.92 -12.70
C PHE A 6 -67.91 -46.95 -11.68
N VAL A 7 -66.72 -47.36 -12.11
CA VAL A 7 -65.47 -47.23 -11.35
C VAL A 7 -64.87 -45.87 -11.68
N SER A 8 -64.83 -44.99 -10.67
CA SER A 8 -64.26 -43.65 -10.75
C SER A 8 -62.76 -43.73 -10.49
N ALA A 9 -61.96 -43.65 -11.55
CA ALA A 9 -60.50 -43.60 -11.47
C ALA A 9 -60.05 -42.18 -11.09
N ARG A 10 -59.63 -42.01 -9.83
CA ARG A 10 -58.97 -40.78 -9.38
C ARG A 10 -57.55 -40.73 -9.91
N PHE A 11 -57.32 -39.92 -10.95
CA PHE A 11 -55.98 -39.51 -11.37
C PHE A 11 -55.42 -38.52 -10.34
N SER A 12 -54.58 -39.03 -9.42
CA SER A 12 -53.71 -38.20 -8.58
C SER A 12 -52.55 -37.70 -9.44
N THR A 13 -52.64 -36.46 -9.90
CA THR A 13 -51.56 -35.74 -10.58
C THR A 13 -50.47 -35.42 -9.56
N LEU A 14 -49.45 -36.29 -9.49
CA LEU A 14 -48.18 -36.02 -8.82
C LEU A 14 -47.46 -34.93 -9.62
N VAL A 15 -47.56 -33.67 -9.16
CA VAL A 15 -46.72 -32.57 -9.63
C VAL A 15 -45.32 -32.81 -9.08
N ALA A 16 -44.47 -33.45 -9.88
CA ALA A 16 -43.04 -33.57 -9.60
C ALA A 16 -42.40 -32.19 -9.77
N LEU A 17 -42.27 -31.47 -8.64
CA LEU A 17 -41.54 -30.21 -8.56
C LEU A 17 -40.04 -30.51 -8.68
N SER A 18 -39.54 -30.59 -9.92
CA SER A 18 -38.12 -30.69 -10.21
C SER A 18 -37.41 -29.41 -9.75
N LEU A 19 -36.81 -29.47 -8.57
CA LEU A 19 -35.80 -28.52 -8.09
C LEU A 19 -34.62 -28.55 -9.07
N LEU A 20 -34.67 -27.72 -10.11
CA LEU A 20 -33.50 -27.42 -10.91
C LEU A 20 -32.49 -26.77 -9.96
N PRO A 21 -31.28 -27.32 -9.79
CA PRO A 21 -30.24 -26.67 -9.03
C PRO A 21 -30.00 -25.33 -9.72
N THR A 22 -30.36 -24.23 -9.06
CA THR A 22 -29.87 -22.92 -9.45
C THR A 22 -28.37 -23.00 -9.30
N THR A 23 -27.66 -23.17 -10.42
CA THR A 23 -26.23 -22.90 -10.50
C THR A 23 -26.09 -21.41 -10.21
N GLY A 24 -25.97 -21.09 -8.92
CA GLY A 24 -25.64 -19.75 -8.47
C GLY A 24 -24.31 -19.44 -9.12
N MET A 25 -24.35 -18.61 -10.17
CA MET A 25 -23.16 -17.99 -10.71
C MET A 25 -22.50 -17.33 -9.51
N ALA A 26 -21.29 -17.81 -9.20
CA ALA A 26 -20.43 -17.23 -8.19
C ALA A 26 -20.45 -15.70 -8.38
N GLN A 27 -21.10 -14.98 -7.47
CA GLN A 27 -21.15 -13.53 -7.59
C GLN A 27 -19.71 -13.03 -7.40
N PRO A 28 -19.23 -12.15 -8.29
CA PRO A 28 -17.91 -11.58 -8.13
C PRO A 28 -17.87 -10.84 -6.78
N CYS A 29 -16.74 -10.97 -6.08
CA CYS A 29 -16.53 -10.36 -4.77
C CYS A 29 -16.79 -8.84 -4.76
N VAL A 30 -16.52 -8.17 -5.88
CA VAL A 30 -16.86 -6.78 -6.16
C VAL A 30 -17.56 -6.71 -7.50
N GLY A 31 -18.61 -5.89 -7.59
CA GLY A 31 -19.30 -5.65 -8.85
C GLY A 31 -18.36 -4.99 -9.87
N PRO A 32 -18.61 -5.15 -11.18
CA PRO A 32 -17.76 -4.57 -12.23
C PRO A 32 -17.68 -3.04 -12.17
N ALA A 33 -18.61 -2.37 -11.47
CA ALA A 33 -18.62 -0.93 -11.23
C ALA A 33 -18.28 -0.56 -9.78
N PHE A 34 -17.68 -1.49 -9.01
CA PHE A 34 -17.42 -1.35 -7.57
C PHE A 34 -18.67 -0.97 -6.76
N ASP A 35 -19.84 -1.35 -7.25
CA ASP A 35 -21.16 -1.07 -6.68
C ASP A 35 -21.54 -2.04 -5.56
N GLN A 36 -20.88 -3.20 -5.51
CA GLN A 36 -20.98 -4.14 -4.41
C GLN A 36 -19.77 -3.98 -3.48
N PRO A 37 -19.99 -3.82 -2.15
CA PRO A 37 -18.90 -3.75 -1.19
C PRO A 37 -18.19 -5.10 -1.07
N LEU A 38 -16.88 -5.05 -0.83
CA LEU A 38 -16.09 -6.23 -0.51
C LEU A 38 -16.69 -6.98 0.71
N PRO A 39 -16.86 -8.31 0.67
CA PRO A 39 -17.39 -9.07 1.80
C PRO A 39 -16.57 -8.88 3.08
N GLY A 40 -17.24 -8.56 4.18
CA GLY A 40 -16.59 -8.31 5.48
C GLY A 40 -15.90 -6.95 5.59
N ALA A 41 -15.98 -6.09 4.56
CA ALA A 41 -15.46 -4.74 4.63
C ALA A 41 -16.41 -3.77 5.33
N GLU A 42 -15.83 -2.81 6.03
CA GLU A 42 -16.48 -1.73 6.74
C GLU A 42 -16.14 -0.38 6.10
N ASN A 43 -17.03 0.60 6.27
CA ASN A 43 -16.83 1.98 5.80
C ASN A 43 -16.49 2.08 4.30
N VAL A 44 -17.05 1.18 3.50
CA VAL A 44 -16.77 1.07 2.07
C VAL A 44 -17.28 2.31 1.34
N GLN A 45 -16.39 2.96 0.61
CA GLN A 45 -16.66 4.12 -0.23
C GLN A 45 -16.19 3.85 -1.64
N ARG A 46 -17.03 4.18 -2.61
CA ARG A 46 -16.63 4.27 -4.02
C ARG A 46 -16.16 5.68 -4.32
N ARG A 47 -15.01 5.79 -4.93
CA ARG A 47 -14.39 7.04 -5.34
C ARG A 47 -14.28 7.12 -6.85
N TYR A 48 -14.18 8.34 -7.35
CA TYR A 48 -14.03 8.64 -8.76
C TYR A 48 -13.03 9.79 -8.91
N ALA A 49 -12.10 9.65 -9.84
CA ALA A 49 -11.25 10.72 -10.32
C ALA A 49 -11.76 11.21 -11.68
N ASP A 50 -12.06 12.52 -11.76
CA ASP A 50 -12.55 13.15 -12.98
C ASP A 50 -11.49 13.20 -14.09
N VAL A 51 -10.22 13.35 -13.69
CA VAL A 51 -9.07 13.31 -14.59
C VAL A 51 -8.25 12.06 -14.27
N PRO A 52 -8.28 11.04 -15.16
CA PRO A 52 -7.44 9.86 -15.01
C PRO A 52 -5.96 10.28 -14.94
N SER A 53 -5.27 9.80 -13.93
CA SER A 53 -3.81 9.95 -13.83
C SER A 53 -3.19 8.57 -13.62
N ALA A 54 -1.88 8.46 -13.81
CA ALA A 54 -1.16 7.21 -13.55
C ALA A 54 -1.40 6.66 -12.13
N ARG A 55 -1.75 7.51 -11.16
CA ARG A 55 -2.02 7.13 -9.77
C ARG A 55 -3.49 6.82 -9.49
N TYR A 56 -4.41 7.26 -10.36
CA TYR A 56 -5.85 7.14 -10.15
C TYR A 56 -6.54 6.81 -11.49
N PRO A 57 -6.73 5.51 -11.80
CA PRO A 57 -7.25 5.06 -13.09
C PRO A 57 -8.77 5.30 -13.30
N GLY A 58 -9.38 6.22 -12.55
CA GLY A 58 -10.81 6.55 -12.65
C GLY A 58 -11.57 6.13 -11.39
N ILE A 59 -12.14 4.93 -11.37
CA ILE A 59 -12.97 4.43 -10.25
C ILE A 59 -12.15 3.50 -9.37
N TRP A 60 -12.29 3.67 -8.05
CA TRP A 60 -11.79 2.70 -7.07
C TRP A 60 -12.75 2.56 -5.89
N GLN A 61 -12.65 1.43 -5.19
CA GLN A 61 -13.32 1.20 -3.92
C GLN A 61 -12.29 1.24 -2.79
N GLU A 62 -12.60 1.90 -1.69
CA GLU A 62 -11.75 1.90 -0.49
C GLU A 62 -12.60 1.64 0.75
N GLY A 63 -11.99 1.06 1.78
CA GLY A 63 -12.68 0.73 3.02
C GLY A 63 -11.71 0.11 4.03
N ARG A 64 -12.26 -0.54 5.05
CA ARG A 64 -11.47 -1.31 6.02
C ARG A 64 -11.88 -2.78 6.01
N VAL A 65 -10.92 -3.69 6.04
CA VAL A 65 -11.17 -5.13 6.12
C VAL A 65 -10.08 -5.79 6.97
N ALA A 66 -10.46 -6.71 7.86
CA ALA A 66 -9.53 -7.35 8.80
C ALA A 66 -8.67 -6.37 9.64
N GLY A 67 -9.18 -5.15 9.89
CA GLY A 67 -8.46 -4.07 10.60
C GLY A 67 -7.54 -3.22 9.73
N PHE A 68 -7.31 -3.58 8.47
CA PHE A 68 -6.47 -2.83 7.52
C PHE A 68 -7.31 -1.93 6.63
N THR A 69 -6.72 -0.85 6.13
CA THR A 69 -7.35 -0.07 5.04
C THR A 69 -6.97 -0.71 3.71
N TYR A 70 -7.96 -0.87 2.83
CA TYR A 70 -7.75 -1.39 1.48
C TYR A 70 -8.22 -0.41 0.42
N ARG A 71 -7.63 -0.52 -0.78
CA ARG A 71 -8.11 0.14 -2.00
C ARG A 71 -8.07 -0.87 -3.15
N LEU A 72 -9.14 -0.95 -3.93
CA LEU A 72 -9.26 -1.81 -5.11
C LEU A 72 -9.53 -0.95 -6.34
N PHE A 73 -8.77 -1.17 -7.40
CA PHE A 73 -8.82 -0.40 -8.63
C PHE A 73 -9.33 -1.25 -9.80
N MET A 74 -9.90 -0.59 -10.82
CA MET A 74 -10.47 -1.27 -12.00
C MET A 74 -9.44 -1.97 -12.89
N ASP A 75 -8.16 -1.65 -12.74
CA ASP A 75 -7.04 -2.20 -13.51
C ASP A 75 -6.45 -3.48 -12.90
N LEU A 76 -7.19 -4.13 -11.98
CA LEU A 76 -6.77 -5.33 -11.26
C LEU A 76 -5.56 -5.11 -10.35
N THR A 77 -5.46 -3.91 -9.79
CA THR A 77 -4.52 -3.60 -8.71
C THR A 77 -5.24 -3.40 -7.37
N ALA A 78 -4.50 -3.63 -6.28
CA ALA A 78 -4.98 -3.38 -4.93
C ALA A 78 -3.87 -2.84 -4.03
N GLU A 79 -4.28 -2.12 -2.98
CA GLU A 79 -3.41 -1.65 -1.91
C GLU A 79 -3.96 -2.08 -0.55
N VAL A 80 -3.08 -2.46 0.38
CA VAL A 80 -3.40 -2.72 1.79
C VAL A 80 -2.39 -1.99 2.68
N ASN A 81 -2.85 -1.24 3.69
CA ASN A 81 -1.98 -0.51 4.63
C ASN A 81 -2.61 -0.37 6.03
N ASP A 82 -1.90 0.29 6.94
CA ASP A 82 -2.36 0.55 8.32
C ASP A 82 -3.46 1.61 8.46
N GLY A 83 -3.78 2.31 7.37
CA GLY A 83 -4.82 3.34 7.30
C GLY A 83 -4.44 4.71 7.84
N SER A 84 -3.16 4.96 8.14
CA SER A 84 -2.67 6.29 8.47
C SER A 84 -2.41 7.13 7.21
N THR A 85 -2.35 8.45 7.35
CA THR A 85 -2.05 9.37 6.23
C THR A 85 -0.66 9.14 5.65
N ASN A 86 0.27 8.62 6.45
CA ASN A 86 1.61 8.22 6.06
C ASN A 86 1.87 6.80 6.56
N PRO A 87 1.44 5.77 5.79
CA PRO A 87 1.46 4.39 6.25
C PRO A 87 2.89 3.94 6.57
N ALA A 88 3.07 3.30 7.73
CA ALA A 88 4.39 2.76 8.10
C ALA A 88 4.80 1.56 7.25
N TRP A 89 3.82 0.93 6.59
CA TRP A 89 3.99 -0.15 5.63
C TRP A 89 2.83 -0.18 4.64
N GLN A 90 3.07 -0.71 3.45
CA GLN A 90 2.06 -0.88 2.41
C GLN A 90 2.33 -2.14 1.59
N VAL A 91 1.27 -2.85 1.24
CA VAL A 91 1.29 -3.98 0.31
C VAL A 91 0.58 -3.55 -0.96
N TYR A 92 1.26 -3.67 -2.09
CA TYR A 92 0.74 -3.43 -3.42
C TYR A 92 0.55 -4.76 -4.15
N LEU A 93 -0.61 -4.93 -4.79
CA LEU A 93 -0.90 -6.09 -5.62
C LEU A 93 -1.15 -5.68 -7.06
N THR A 94 -0.65 -6.47 -8.00
CA THR A 94 -0.97 -6.36 -9.42
C THR A 94 -1.31 -7.74 -9.95
N CYS A 95 -2.54 -7.93 -10.41
CA CYS A 95 -3.03 -9.21 -10.88
C CYS A 95 -3.10 -9.27 -12.40
N ASP A 96 -2.63 -10.38 -12.98
CA ASP A 96 -2.74 -10.68 -14.40
C ASP A 96 -3.83 -11.75 -14.62
N PRO A 97 -4.96 -11.40 -15.29
CA PRO A 97 -6.05 -12.33 -15.51
C PRO A 97 -5.68 -13.44 -16.51
N ALA A 98 -4.65 -13.25 -17.34
CA ALA A 98 -4.21 -14.27 -18.29
C ALA A 98 -3.46 -15.42 -17.61
N SER A 99 -2.60 -15.09 -16.64
CA SER A 99 -1.89 -16.09 -15.83
C SER A 99 -2.70 -16.57 -14.61
N GLY A 100 -3.67 -15.78 -14.16
CA GLY A 100 -4.41 -16.05 -12.92
C GLY A 100 -3.52 -15.91 -11.67
N LEU A 101 -2.45 -15.12 -11.77
CA LEU A 101 -1.49 -14.86 -10.69
C LEU A 101 -1.50 -13.37 -10.35
N CYS A 102 -1.14 -13.08 -9.10
CA CYS A 102 -0.93 -11.72 -8.63
C CYS A 102 0.50 -11.59 -8.10
N ASP A 103 1.18 -10.54 -8.52
CA ASP A 103 2.46 -10.13 -7.95
C ASP A 103 2.22 -9.22 -6.74
N GLU A 104 2.90 -9.50 -5.64
CA GLU A 104 2.87 -8.71 -4.41
C GLU A 104 4.19 -7.94 -4.24
N SER A 105 4.08 -6.66 -3.94
CA SER A 105 5.21 -5.78 -3.60
C SER A 105 4.99 -5.15 -2.23
N PHE A 106 6.07 -4.95 -1.48
CA PHE A 106 6.05 -4.47 -0.11
C PHE A 106 6.86 -3.19 0.03
N ASP A 107 6.30 -2.23 0.76
CA ASP A 107 7.01 -1.09 1.31
C ASP A 107 6.91 -1.15 2.85
N GLY A 108 8.03 -1.05 3.55
CA GLY A 108 8.10 -1.21 5.00
C GLY A 108 7.89 -2.65 5.54
N LEU A 109 7.64 -2.75 6.85
CA LEU A 109 7.47 -4.02 7.57
C LEU A 109 5.98 -4.35 7.78
N ALA A 110 5.34 -4.91 6.76
CA ALA A 110 3.93 -5.31 6.83
C ALA A 110 3.72 -6.54 7.76
N PRO A 111 2.64 -6.56 8.57
CA PRO A 111 2.32 -7.73 9.38
C PRO A 111 1.86 -8.90 8.48
N ILE A 112 2.13 -10.15 8.90
CA ILE A 112 1.75 -11.36 8.15
C ILE A 112 0.24 -11.40 7.82
N ALA A 113 -0.60 -10.86 8.72
CA ALA A 113 -2.03 -10.76 8.50
C ALA A 113 -2.40 -9.86 7.30
N ALA A 114 -1.61 -8.81 7.02
CA ALA A 114 -1.82 -7.95 5.86
C ALA A 114 -1.52 -8.69 4.54
N SER A 115 -0.44 -9.49 4.49
CA SER A 115 -0.15 -10.33 3.32
C SER A 115 -1.26 -11.34 3.04
N ARG A 116 -1.87 -11.91 4.09
CA ARG A 116 -3.03 -12.80 3.91
C ARG A 116 -4.23 -12.04 3.33
N THR A 117 -4.54 -10.85 3.87
CA THR A 117 -5.60 -9.99 3.34
C THR A 117 -5.34 -9.66 1.86
N ALA A 118 -4.10 -9.29 1.52
CA ALA A 118 -3.66 -9.05 0.16
C ALA A 118 -3.93 -10.25 -0.77
N GLN A 119 -3.58 -11.47 -0.38
CA GLN A 119 -3.86 -12.69 -1.16
C GLN A 119 -5.36 -12.92 -1.39
N VAL A 120 -6.19 -12.66 -0.38
CA VAL A 120 -7.66 -12.76 -0.51
C VAL A 120 -8.18 -11.71 -1.51
N LEU A 121 -7.67 -10.48 -1.46
CA LEU A 121 -7.99 -9.44 -2.44
C LEU A 121 -7.54 -9.84 -3.85
N GLY A 122 -6.37 -10.45 -4.01
CA GLY A 122 -5.89 -10.95 -5.30
C GLY A 122 -6.82 -12.00 -5.90
N ARG A 123 -7.27 -12.98 -5.10
CA ARG A 123 -8.30 -13.95 -5.53
C ARG A 123 -9.58 -13.25 -5.98
N CYS A 124 -10.01 -12.23 -5.22
CA CYS A 124 -11.18 -11.43 -5.55
C CYS A 124 -11.03 -10.73 -6.91
N LEU A 125 -9.91 -10.04 -7.16
CA LEU A 125 -9.64 -9.35 -8.43
C LEU A 125 -9.63 -10.31 -9.63
N LEU A 126 -9.17 -11.55 -9.44
CA LEU A 126 -9.18 -12.59 -10.46
C LEU A 126 -10.54 -13.28 -10.63
N GLY A 127 -11.61 -12.76 -10.02
CA GLY A 127 -12.97 -13.32 -10.11
C GLY A 127 -13.21 -14.54 -9.23
N GLY A 128 -12.31 -14.83 -8.29
CA GLY A 128 -12.47 -15.88 -7.30
C GLY A 128 -13.59 -15.56 -6.29
N LEU A 129 -14.22 -16.61 -5.79
CA LEU A 129 -15.17 -16.51 -4.69
C LEU A 129 -14.42 -16.12 -3.40
N VAL A 130 -14.90 -15.05 -2.77
CA VAL A 130 -14.40 -14.57 -1.48
C VAL A 130 -15.60 -14.29 -0.58
N THR A 131 -15.52 -14.73 0.67
CA THR A 131 -16.54 -14.48 1.71
C THR A 131 -15.94 -13.67 2.87
N ALA A 132 -16.78 -13.20 3.79
CA ALA A 132 -16.32 -12.44 4.95
C ALA A 132 -15.40 -13.30 5.86
N GLU A 133 -15.61 -14.61 5.88
CA GLU A 133 -14.81 -15.57 6.65
C GLU A 133 -13.37 -15.69 6.14
N ASP A 134 -13.12 -15.44 4.84
CA ASP A 134 -11.76 -15.41 4.29
C ASP A 134 -10.91 -14.29 4.91
N PHE A 135 -11.55 -13.22 5.39
CA PHE A 135 -10.91 -12.09 6.07
C PHE A 135 -10.91 -12.22 7.59
N ALA A 136 -11.52 -13.28 8.13
CA ALA A 136 -11.55 -13.47 9.58
C ALA A 136 -10.12 -13.66 10.10
N PRO A 137 -9.79 -13.09 11.28
CA PRO A 137 -8.53 -13.40 11.95
C PRO A 137 -8.40 -14.90 12.06
N SER A 138 -7.25 -15.46 11.66
CA SER A 138 -6.98 -16.87 11.90
C SER A 138 -7.15 -17.13 13.39
N GLU A 139 -8.11 -17.94 13.81
CA GLU A 139 -8.21 -18.35 15.23
C GLU A 139 -6.91 -19.03 15.70
N ASN A 140 -6.16 -19.61 14.75
CA ASN A 140 -4.85 -20.20 14.95
C ASN A 140 -3.72 -19.18 15.15
N ALA A 141 -3.96 -17.89 14.88
CA ALA A 141 -3.07 -16.79 15.22
C ALA A 141 -3.41 -16.19 16.59
N ARG A 142 -3.90 -17.03 17.53
CA ARG A 142 -3.78 -16.70 18.94
C ARG A 142 -2.31 -16.35 19.18
N PRO A 143 -2.00 -15.13 19.67
CA PRO A 143 -0.64 -14.85 20.08
C PRO A 143 -0.25 -15.97 21.05
N ALA A 144 0.95 -16.51 20.88
CA ALA A 144 1.53 -17.43 21.84
C ALA A 144 1.79 -16.68 23.16
N THR A 145 0.73 -16.19 23.80
CA THR A 145 0.74 -15.57 25.13
C THR A 145 0.70 -16.64 26.21
N GLY A 146 0.87 -17.92 25.85
CA GLY A 146 1.30 -18.96 26.77
C GLY A 146 2.81 -19.07 26.66
N LEU A 147 3.55 -18.40 27.55
CA LEU A 147 4.86 -18.91 27.95
C LEU A 147 4.65 -20.41 28.26
N PRO A 148 5.46 -21.33 27.72
CA PRO A 148 5.28 -22.75 27.98
C PRO A 148 5.24 -22.97 29.51
N PRO A 149 4.45 -23.92 30.03
CA PRO A 149 4.28 -24.17 31.47
C PRO A 149 5.55 -24.61 32.23
N GLY A 150 6.75 -24.35 31.68
CA GLY A 150 8.06 -24.50 32.32
C GLY A 150 9.02 -23.32 32.09
N ALA A 151 8.58 -22.21 31.49
CA ALA A 151 9.37 -20.99 31.46
C ALA A 151 9.33 -20.38 32.87
N GLY A 152 10.31 -20.76 33.68
CA GLY A 152 10.44 -20.45 35.10
C GLY A 152 10.41 -18.96 35.42
N VAL A 153 9.20 -18.41 35.51
CA VAL A 153 8.92 -17.31 36.42
C VAL A 153 9.08 -17.90 37.81
N SER A 154 10.28 -17.78 38.35
CA SER A 154 10.59 -18.13 39.73
C SER A 154 9.51 -17.49 40.60
N SER A 155 8.79 -18.35 41.33
CA SER A 155 7.82 -17.94 42.32
C SER A 155 8.45 -16.89 43.24
N ASP A 156 7.80 -15.73 43.20
CA ASP A 156 8.02 -14.49 43.93
C ASP A 156 7.99 -14.74 45.45
N ALA A 157 9.05 -15.35 46.00
CA ALA A 157 9.26 -15.51 47.44
C ALA A 157 10.02 -14.32 48.05
N ASP A 158 10.44 -13.35 47.23
CA ASP A 158 11.17 -12.14 47.65
C ASP A 158 10.43 -10.85 47.26
N ARG A 159 9.11 -10.91 47.03
CA ARG A 159 8.31 -9.69 46.85
C ARG A 159 8.15 -9.00 48.21
N PRO A 160 8.79 -7.85 48.46
CA PRO A 160 8.67 -7.18 49.74
C PRO A 160 7.22 -6.76 49.97
N GLU A 161 6.64 -7.25 51.05
CA GLU A 161 5.30 -6.92 51.52
C GLU A 161 5.29 -5.49 52.06
N ASN A 162 5.19 -4.51 51.16
CA ASN A 162 4.92 -3.14 51.57
C ASN A 162 3.88 -2.50 50.63
N PRO A 163 2.58 -2.59 50.95
CA PRO A 163 1.52 -2.08 50.09
C PRO A 163 1.30 -0.56 50.18
N ALA A 164 2.20 0.21 50.82
CA ALA A 164 1.97 1.63 51.07
C ALA A 164 2.68 2.61 50.11
N ALA A 165 3.54 2.17 49.19
CA ALA A 165 4.34 3.07 48.35
C ALA A 165 3.95 3.10 46.85
N GLY A 166 2.99 2.28 46.41
CA GLY A 166 2.66 2.11 44.98
C GLY A 166 1.48 2.96 44.46
N LEU A 167 0.94 3.89 45.26
CA LEU A 167 -0.32 4.59 44.95
C LEU A 167 -0.15 6.06 44.54
N ALA A 168 1.06 6.53 44.24
CA ALA A 168 1.33 7.94 43.91
C ALA A 168 1.65 8.25 42.43
N ALA A 169 1.49 7.30 41.50
CA ALA A 169 1.85 7.51 40.09
C ALA A 169 0.70 7.30 39.07
N ALA A 170 -0.55 7.16 39.53
CA ALA A 170 -1.71 6.92 38.65
C ALA A 170 -2.80 8.01 38.76
N ALA A 171 -2.45 9.20 39.25
CA ALA A 171 -3.39 10.33 39.35
C ALA A 171 -2.75 11.63 38.82
N ALA A 172 -2.44 11.68 37.52
CA ALA A 172 -2.00 12.92 36.87
C ALA A 172 -2.34 13.02 35.36
N LEU A 173 -3.21 12.17 34.82
CA LEU A 173 -3.54 12.19 33.37
C LEU A 173 -5.03 12.16 33.02
N GLU A 174 -5.91 12.39 34.00
CA GLU A 174 -7.34 12.67 33.77
C GLU A 174 -7.63 14.13 34.10
N GLY A 175 -7.31 15.02 33.17
CA GLY A 175 -7.45 16.45 33.42
C GLY A 175 -7.39 17.37 32.22
N LEU A 176 -7.63 16.92 30.99
CA LEU A 176 -7.88 17.81 29.84
C LEU A 176 -8.87 17.17 28.84
N ARG A 177 -10.07 16.85 29.31
CA ARG A 177 -11.23 16.60 28.43
C ARG A 177 -11.95 17.93 28.31
N ASN A 178 -11.64 18.69 27.27
CA ASN A 178 -12.29 19.97 26.94
C ASN A 178 -13.62 19.68 26.21
N PRO A 179 -14.80 19.92 26.79
CA PRO A 179 -16.07 19.79 26.11
C PRO A 179 -16.53 21.17 25.67
N ASP A 180 -15.83 21.78 24.71
CA ASP A 180 -16.37 22.93 23.98
C ASP A 180 -15.55 23.18 22.71
N ASN A 181 -15.98 22.57 21.61
CA ASN A 181 -15.67 23.06 20.28
C ASN A 181 -16.75 22.59 19.30
N THR A 182 -17.98 23.03 19.58
CA THR A 182 -19.05 23.06 18.59
C THR A 182 -19.07 24.46 17.98
N ALA A 183 -18.15 24.72 17.06
CA ALA A 183 -18.23 25.89 16.19
C ALA A 183 -17.59 25.53 14.85
N ALA A 184 -18.44 25.16 13.90
CA ALA A 184 -18.06 25.16 12.49
C ALA A 184 -17.62 26.59 12.13
N PRO A 185 -16.50 26.80 11.42
CA PRO A 185 -16.18 28.10 10.88
C PRO A 185 -17.23 28.42 9.80
N VAL A 186 -18.10 29.38 10.11
CA VAL A 186 -18.90 30.07 9.11
C VAL A 186 -17.93 30.81 8.20
N ILE A 187 -17.75 30.30 6.98
CA ILE A 187 -17.04 31.02 5.92
C ILE A 187 -17.99 32.16 5.51
N PRO A 188 -17.61 33.44 5.67
CA PRO A 188 -18.42 34.53 5.17
C PRO A 188 -18.52 34.44 3.64
N GLU A 189 -19.74 34.44 3.13
CA GLU A 189 -20.02 34.60 1.70
C GLU A 189 -19.40 35.92 1.23
N VAL A 190 -18.34 35.82 0.43
CA VAL A 190 -17.74 36.98 -0.23
C VAL A 190 -18.67 37.37 -1.37
N PRO A 191 -19.17 38.62 -1.43
CA PRO A 191 -20.00 39.09 -2.54
C PRO A 191 -19.23 38.99 -3.86
N GLU A 192 -19.81 38.34 -4.86
CA GLU A 192 -19.21 38.04 -6.17
C GLU A 192 -19.05 39.26 -7.12
N ASP A 193 -19.13 40.50 -6.62
CA ASP A 193 -19.35 41.69 -7.48
C ASP A 193 -18.11 42.57 -7.74
N ASP A 194 -16.89 42.08 -7.46
CA ASP A 194 -15.64 42.78 -7.80
C ASP A 194 -14.58 41.80 -8.34
N ARG A 195 -14.84 41.25 -9.54
CA ARG A 195 -13.79 40.64 -10.37
C ARG A 195 -13.11 41.76 -11.17
N PRO A 196 -11.88 42.19 -10.82
CA PRO A 196 -11.16 43.14 -11.66
C PRO A 196 -10.90 42.52 -13.04
N LEU A 197 -11.28 43.29 -14.05
CA LEU A 197 -11.00 43.02 -15.46
C LEU A 197 -9.49 42.83 -15.68
N ALA A 198 -9.17 41.79 -16.46
CA ALA A 198 -7.93 41.52 -17.18
C ALA A 198 -6.84 42.60 -17.04
N PHE A 199 -5.84 42.32 -16.19
CA PHE A 199 -4.56 42.99 -16.29
C PHE A 199 -3.83 42.49 -17.53
N GLY A 200 -3.51 43.45 -18.40
CA GLY A 200 -2.85 43.24 -19.66
C GLY A 200 -1.48 42.58 -19.52
N GLU A 201 -1.13 41.90 -20.61
CA GLU A 201 0.18 41.40 -20.99
C GLU A 201 1.28 42.41 -20.61
N THR A 202 1.85 42.23 -19.42
CA THR A 202 2.99 43.00 -18.96
C THR A 202 4.24 42.22 -19.33
N GLU A 203 4.93 42.76 -20.33
CA GLU A 203 6.24 42.34 -20.81
C GLU A 203 7.15 41.95 -19.64
N ALA A 204 7.58 40.69 -19.66
CA ALA A 204 8.39 40.11 -18.61
C ALA A 204 9.72 40.90 -18.46
N PRO A 205 10.06 41.39 -17.26
CA PRO A 205 11.36 42.01 -17.06
C PRO A 205 12.44 40.97 -17.32
N ALA A 206 13.37 41.34 -18.19
CA ALA A 206 14.56 40.56 -18.53
C ALA A 206 15.17 39.99 -17.25
N ARG A 207 15.21 38.65 -17.17
CA ARG A 207 15.92 37.95 -16.10
C ARG A 207 17.35 38.49 -16.05
N PRO A 208 17.87 38.89 -14.89
CA PRO A 208 19.29 39.19 -14.77
C PRO A 208 20.04 37.93 -15.24
N GLN A 209 20.83 38.11 -16.30
CA GLN A 209 21.72 37.08 -16.81
C GLN A 209 22.56 36.66 -15.61
N GLN A 210 22.40 35.40 -15.20
CA GLN A 210 23.28 34.80 -14.22
C GLN A 210 24.66 34.82 -14.85
N ASP A 211 25.48 35.75 -14.39
CA ASP A 211 26.91 35.79 -14.64
C ASP A 211 27.43 34.38 -14.37
N THR A 212 27.78 33.68 -15.45
CA THR A 212 28.58 32.48 -15.38
C THR A 212 29.91 32.91 -14.82
N VAL A 213 30.01 32.91 -13.49
CA VAL A 213 31.28 33.00 -12.78
C VAL A 213 32.10 31.85 -13.33
N ARG A 214 33.06 32.22 -14.18
CA ARG A 214 34.09 31.35 -14.72
C ARG A 214 35.03 31.07 -13.55
N LEU A 215 34.59 30.22 -12.62
CA LEU A 215 35.48 29.59 -11.67
C LEU A 215 36.56 28.92 -12.52
N GLY A 216 37.82 29.20 -12.20
CA GLY A 216 38.97 28.55 -12.80
C GLY A 216 38.90 27.03 -12.59
N PRO A 217 39.96 26.27 -12.92
CA PRO A 217 40.01 24.85 -12.63
C PRO A 217 39.93 24.65 -11.10
N ASN A 218 38.71 24.57 -10.59
CA ASN A 218 38.42 24.15 -9.23
C ASN A 218 38.90 22.72 -9.17
N LEU A 219 39.99 22.55 -8.43
CA LEU A 219 40.34 21.32 -7.76
C LEU A 219 39.09 20.88 -6.99
N LEU A 220 38.27 20.05 -7.65
CA LEU A 220 37.15 19.36 -7.01
C LEU A 220 37.73 18.66 -5.79
N PRO A 221 37.17 18.86 -4.58
CA PRO A 221 37.64 18.16 -3.41
C PRO A 221 37.49 16.67 -3.65
N SER A 222 38.63 15.99 -3.76
CA SER A 222 38.78 14.55 -3.77
C SER A 222 38.17 13.99 -2.47
N GLY A 223 36.90 13.58 -2.51
CA GLY A 223 36.25 13.02 -1.33
C GLY A 223 34.73 12.88 -1.38
N GLN A 224 34.05 13.34 -2.43
CA GLN A 224 32.61 13.08 -2.59
C GLN A 224 32.46 12.01 -3.66
N CYS A 225 32.23 10.78 -3.20
CA CYS A 225 31.94 9.61 -4.03
C CYS A 225 30.63 8.99 -3.58
N GLY A 226 30.01 8.23 -4.48
CA GLY A 226 28.80 7.47 -4.20
C GLY A 226 27.65 8.35 -3.68
N LEU A 227 27.04 7.97 -2.56
CA LEU A 227 25.91 8.65 -1.94
C LEU A 227 26.21 10.10 -1.54
N SER A 228 27.47 10.40 -1.21
CA SER A 228 27.86 11.78 -0.83
C SER A 228 27.93 12.73 -2.03
N ALA A 229 27.93 12.20 -3.25
CA ALA A 229 27.98 12.98 -4.48
C ALA A 229 26.58 13.34 -5.03
N ILE A 230 25.52 12.75 -4.50
CA ILE A 230 24.16 12.92 -5.01
C ILE A 230 23.18 13.40 -3.93
N ASP A 231 22.13 14.09 -4.36
CA ASP A 231 20.97 14.34 -3.51
C ASP A 231 20.13 13.06 -3.40
N GLU A 232 19.86 12.61 -2.18
CA GLU A 232 18.96 11.47 -1.93
C GLU A 232 17.56 11.74 -2.49
N GLY A 233 16.97 10.73 -3.12
CA GLY A 233 15.63 10.80 -3.68
C GLY A 233 14.53 10.64 -2.64
N SER A 234 13.29 10.94 -3.01
CA SER A 234 12.13 10.75 -2.13
C SER A 234 11.80 9.27 -1.84
N SER A 235 12.40 8.34 -2.57
CA SER A 235 12.32 6.90 -2.33
C SER A 235 13.68 6.22 -2.48
N PRO A 236 13.92 5.06 -1.83
CA PRO A 236 15.18 4.32 -1.98
C PRO A 236 15.50 3.96 -3.45
N VAL A 237 14.48 3.59 -4.23
CA VAL A 237 14.65 3.27 -5.65
C VAL A 237 15.10 4.50 -6.45
N MET A 238 14.57 5.68 -6.13
CA MET A 238 14.97 6.93 -6.76
C MET A 238 16.42 7.28 -6.43
N THR A 239 16.85 7.10 -5.16
CA THR A 239 18.25 7.25 -4.76
C THR A 239 19.16 6.29 -5.52
N LEU A 240 18.77 5.02 -5.65
CA LEU A 240 19.52 4.02 -6.43
C LEU A 240 19.62 4.41 -7.91
N GLN A 241 18.54 4.89 -8.52
CA GLN A 241 18.53 5.33 -9.92
C GLN A 241 19.46 6.54 -10.13
N ARG A 242 19.49 7.51 -9.21
CA ARG A 242 20.43 8.63 -9.28
C ARG A 242 21.88 8.16 -9.14
N LEU A 243 22.14 7.24 -8.21
CA LEU A 243 23.47 6.68 -8.00
C LEU A 243 23.98 5.91 -9.24
N LEU A 244 23.09 5.16 -9.91
CA LEU A 244 23.39 4.49 -11.18
C LEU A 244 23.58 5.48 -12.35
N GLN A 245 22.93 6.65 -12.33
CA GLN A 245 23.16 7.71 -13.32
C GLN A 245 24.52 8.36 -13.10
N GLU A 246 24.91 8.61 -11.84
CA GLU A 246 26.22 9.14 -11.48
C GLU A 246 27.36 8.21 -11.93
N GLY A 247 27.15 6.89 -11.86
CA GLY A 247 28.07 5.88 -12.41
C GLY A 247 27.94 5.60 -13.91
N ASP A 248 27.24 6.43 -14.68
CA ASP A 248 27.04 6.27 -16.13
C ASP A 248 26.37 4.93 -16.59
N PHE A 249 25.68 4.22 -15.69
CA PHE A 249 25.04 2.93 -16.01
C PHE A 249 23.68 3.06 -16.72
N ALA A 250 23.16 4.28 -16.92
CA ALA A 250 21.92 4.57 -17.68
C ALA A 250 20.68 3.74 -17.23
N PRO A 251 20.20 3.90 -15.98
CA PRO A 251 19.05 3.15 -15.44
C PRO A 251 17.68 3.60 -15.99
N GLY A 252 17.62 4.69 -16.77
CA GLY A 252 16.39 5.38 -17.16
C GLY A 252 16.14 6.63 -16.31
N ALA A 253 14.89 7.11 -16.29
CA ALA A 253 14.49 8.25 -15.47
C ALA A 253 14.52 7.90 -13.96
N ALA A 254 14.87 8.87 -13.11
CA ALA A 254 14.84 8.72 -11.66
C ALA A 254 13.41 8.96 -11.13
N ASP A 255 12.49 8.06 -11.48
CA ASP A 255 11.06 8.14 -11.18
C ASP A 255 10.65 7.35 -9.92
N GLY A 256 11.58 6.62 -9.31
CA GLY A 256 11.33 5.78 -8.14
C GLY A 256 10.71 4.42 -8.46
N MET A 257 10.62 4.02 -9.74
CA MET A 257 10.11 2.72 -10.16
C MET A 257 11.23 1.78 -10.62
N MET A 258 11.29 0.57 -10.06
CA MET A 258 12.33 -0.40 -10.40
C MET A 258 12.01 -1.17 -11.71
N GLY A 259 12.19 -0.48 -12.84
CA GLY A 259 11.93 -1.04 -14.17
C GLY A 259 13.02 -2.00 -14.69
N PRO A 260 12.79 -2.65 -15.85
CA PRO A 260 13.77 -3.53 -16.49
C PRO A 260 15.12 -2.86 -16.80
N ARG A 261 15.09 -1.57 -17.19
CA ARG A 261 16.31 -0.79 -17.46
C ARG A 261 17.14 -0.56 -16.20
N THR A 262 16.50 -0.25 -15.08
CA THR A 262 17.17 -0.07 -13.79
C THR A 262 17.79 -1.38 -13.33
N ARG A 263 17.09 -2.51 -13.47
CA ARG A 263 17.63 -3.85 -13.15
C ARG A 263 18.85 -4.21 -14.02
N GLN A 264 18.79 -3.95 -15.32
CA GLN A 264 19.94 -4.17 -16.21
C GLN A 264 21.13 -3.24 -15.93
N ALA A 265 20.86 -1.97 -15.56
CA ALA A 265 21.91 -1.05 -15.12
C ALA A 265 22.59 -1.55 -13.85
N LEU A 266 21.81 -2.03 -12.88
CA LEU A 266 22.33 -2.59 -11.65
C LEU A 266 23.19 -3.85 -11.89
N GLN A 267 22.75 -4.75 -12.78
CA GLN A 267 23.52 -5.93 -13.16
C GLN A 267 24.82 -5.58 -13.90
N ARG A 268 24.84 -4.50 -14.69
CA ARG A 268 26.08 -4.00 -15.32
C ARG A 268 27.06 -3.43 -14.29
N ALA A 269 26.55 -2.78 -13.25
CA ALA A 269 27.37 -2.17 -12.21
C ALA A 269 27.93 -3.18 -11.20
N LEU A 270 27.11 -4.14 -10.78
CA LEU A 270 27.44 -5.06 -9.66
C LEU A 270 27.53 -6.54 -10.07
N GLY A 271 27.32 -6.86 -11.35
CA GLY A 271 27.31 -8.23 -11.87
C GLY A 271 26.01 -9.00 -11.55
N ASP A 272 26.00 -10.29 -11.86
CA ASP A 272 24.81 -11.16 -11.74
C ASP A 272 24.30 -11.30 -10.29
N SER A 273 25.19 -11.15 -9.31
CA SER A 273 24.87 -11.16 -7.88
C SER A 273 23.88 -10.07 -7.46
N ALA A 274 23.74 -9.01 -8.26
CA ALA A 274 22.84 -7.91 -7.97
C ALA A 274 21.35 -8.29 -7.99
N THR A 275 21.00 -9.37 -8.67
CA THR A 275 19.61 -9.80 -8.87
C THR A 275 18.92 -10.26 -7.58
N GLY A 276 19.70 -10.71 -6.60
CA GLY A 276 19.21 -11.16 -5.30
C GLY A 276 19.26 -10.11 -4.19
N LEU A 277 19.77 -8.90 -4.48
CA LEU A 277 19.93 -7.86 -3.48
C LEU A 277 18.63 -7.08 -3.27
N THR A 278 18.33 -6.75 -2.03
CA THR A 278 17.34 -5.73 -1.71
C THR A 278 17.81 -4.35 -2.18
N VAL A 279 16.89 -3.39 -2.34
CA VAL A 279 17.23 -2.02 -2.81
C VAL A 279 18.28 -1.36 -1.91
N THR A 280 18.15 -1.49 -0.59
CA THR A 280 19.11 -0.92 0.37
C THR A 280 20.48 -1.57 0.27
N GLU A 281 20.55 -2.89 0.12
CA GLU A 281 21.82 -3.61 -0.07
C GLU A 281 22.47 -3.25 -1.40
N ALA A 282 21.68 -3.10 -2.46
CA ALA A 282 22.15 -2.66 -3.77
C ALA A 282 22.75 -1.25 -3.72
N ILE A 283 22.12 -0.31 -3.01
CA ILE A 283 22.67 1.04 -2.79
C ILE A 283 24.03 0.96 -2.09
N ALA A 284 24.11 0.24 -0.97
CA ALA A 284 25.36 0.12 -0.20
C ALA A 284 26.47 -0.63 -0.96
N ALA A 285 26.12 -1.56 -1.84
CA ALA A 285 27.07 -2.23 -2.71
C ALA A 285 27.59 -1.29 -3.81
N LEU A 286 26.70 -0.52 -4.44
CA LEU A 286 27.04 0.40 -5.52
C LEU A 286 27.86 1.60 -5.02
N ASP A 287 27.51 2.14 -3.85
CA ASP A 287 28.25 3.22 -3.19
C ASP A 287 29.73 2.84 -2.99
N ARG A 288 29.98 1.65 -2.43
CA ARG A 288 31.33 1.12 -2.25
C ARG A 288 32.06 0.89 -3.57
N ALA A 289 31.36 0.42 -4.61
CA ALA A 289 31.96 0.18 -5.92
C ALA A 289 32.45 1.48 -6.57
N LEU A 290 31.60 2.52 -6.58
CA LEU A 290 31.93 3.83 -7.16
C LEU A 290 33.07 4.53 -6.39
N CYS A 291 33.10 4.42 -5.07
CA CYS A 291 34.18 4.97 -4.27
C CYS A 291 35.51 4.24 -4.49
N ALA A 292 35.50 2.91 -4.68
CA ALA A 292 36.72 2.15 -4.93
C ALA A 292 37.37 2.49 -6.29
N GLU A 293 36.58 2.80 -7.33
CA GLU A 293 37.12 3.20 -8.63
C GLU A 293 37.89 4.52 -8.56
N ILE A 294 37.40 5.48 -7.79
CA ILE A 294 38.08 6.78 -7.59
C ILE A 294 39.41 6.60 -6.84
N GLU A 295 39.46 5.72 -5.84
CA GLU A 295 40.70 5.39 -5.14
C GLU A 295 41.75 4.75 -6.07
N ASN A 296 41.33 3.82 -6.92
CA ASN A 296 42.21 3.18 -7.90
C ASN A 296 42.75 4.20 -8.93
N ALA A 297 41.89 5.09 -9.44
CA ALA A 297 42.27 6.13 -10.38
C ALA A 297 43.26 7.17 -9.78
N ALA A 298 43.25 7.36 -8.45
CA ALA A 298 44.19 8.24 -7.78
C ALA A 298 45.59 7.63 -7.59
N THR A 299 45.74 6.33 -7.80
CA THR A 299 47.01 5.60 -7.61
C THR A 299 47.80 5.31 -8.89
N GLU A 300 47.23 5.58 -10.07
CA GLU A 300 47.92 5.50 -11.37
C GLU A 300 48.57 6.83 -11.78
#